data_AF-A0A8X7NSF1-F1
#
_entry.id   AF-A0A8X7NSF1-F1
#
_cell.length_a   1.000
_cell.length_b   1.000
_cell.length_c   1.000
_cell.angle_alpha   90.00
_cell.angle_beta   90.00
_cell.angle_gamma   90.00
#
_symmetry.space_group_name_H-M   'P 1'
#
loop_
_entity.id
_entity.type
_entity.pdbx_description
1 polymer ?
#
loop_
_entity_poly.entity_id
_entity_poly.type
_entity_poly.pdbx_seq_one_letter_code
_entity_poly.pdbx_strand_id
1 'polypeptide(L)'
;MPQHRAPVIESLRLDFSHGYTGSVTPEDVKLWVALAVTRSLRELRLDLYTFDQSGPAKMLVILKLKKGNLVDVPRTSCLPSLKTLLLQGVTYADQKSLHRLLSSCPVLEDLFVEQDGYENDQCHLLEAVSVIVPSLQRLTLELCRGFFFNALVINTPSLKYFKIADCTYEHDNVDSTYLDTENFVSLITYVKRLSLCLPDQAEKGLVLNQLRHLKLCSCTINWSKLLVRLLNDSPKLQELEIHLTDDHTNNCKDPPVCWENQLTCVPECLLSSLETFKWTGIYGSQKEVDLVKYVLRNARCLKTASILFRSSDSALEEDELEMVIQDLSLSSRGSKDVKLIL
;
A
#
# COMPACT_ATOMS: atom_id res chain seq x y z
N MET A 1 -36.06 -30.50 -29.24
CA MET A 1 -34.60 -30.52 -28.98
C MET A 1 -34.34 -29.72 -27.71
N PRO A 2 -33.66 -30.28 -26.70
CA PRO A 2 -33.40 -29.54 -25.46
C PRO A 2 -32.42 -28.41 -25.75
N GLN A 3 -32.83 -27.17 -25.47
CA GLN A 3 -31.93 -26.03 -25.46
C GLN A 3 -30.89 -26.26 -24.35
N HIS A 4 -29.65 -26.49 -24.75
CA HIS A 4 -28.51 -26.51 -23.85
C HIS A 4 -28.44 -25.14 -23.16
N ARG A 5 -28.89 -25.03 -21.91
CA ARG A 5 -28.58 -23.88 -21.06
C ARG A 5 -27.09 -23.97 -20.75
N ALA A 6 -26.31 -23.11 -21.37
CA ALA A 6 -24.89 -22.95 -21.02
C ALA A 6 -24.78 -22.57 -19.53
N PRO A 7 -23.74 -23.05 -18.82
CA PRO A 7 -23.53 -22.73 -17.40
C PRO A 7 -23.46 -21.21 -17.19
N VAL A 8 -23.98 -20.75 -16.05
CA VAL A 8 -23.91 -19.35 -15.60
C VAL A 8 -22.44 -18.93 -15.64
N ILE A 9 -22.11 -17.95 -16.48
CA ILE A 9 -20.75 -17.42 -16.55
C ILE A 9 -20.59 -16.56 -15.29
N GLU A 10 -19.70 -16.96 -14.37
CA GLU A 10 -19.50 -16.23 -13.12
C GLU A 10 -18.46 -15.11 -13.25
N SER A 11 -17.50 -15.28 -14.15
CA SER A 11 -16.45 -14.31 -14.44
C SER A 11 -16.18 -14.19 -15.93
N LEU A 12 -15.98 -12.96 -16.42
CA LEU A 12 -15.46 -12.68 -17.74
C LEU A 12 -14.14 -11.94 -17.57
N ARG A 13 -13.07 -12.60 -18.01
CA ARG A 13 -11.73 -12.02 -18.06
C ARG A 13 -11.36 -11.82 -19.52
N LEU A 14 -11.15 -10.58 -19.89
CA LEU A 14 -10.66 -10.21 -21.22
C LEU A 14 -9.30 -9.54 -21.05
N ASP A 15 -8.27 -10.23 -21.54
CA ASP A 15 -6.88 -9.80 -21.48
C ASP A 15 -6.41 -9.49 -22.90
N PHE A 16 -6.13 -8.20 -23.18
CA PHE A 16 -5.65 -7.73 -24.47
C PHE A 16 -4.18 -7.29 -24.44
N SER A 17 -3.43 -7.69 -23.40
CA SER A 17 -2.02 -7.30 -23.19
C SER A 17 -1.05 -7.69 -24.32
N HIS A 18 -1.50 -8.47 -25.31
CA HIS A 18 -0.68 -8.98 -26.42
C HIS A 18 -1.28 -8.68 -27.82
N GLY A 19 -2.26 -7.76 -27.93
CA GLY A 19 -2.88 -7.39 -29.19
C GLY A 19 -2.26 -6.15 -29.85
N TYR A 20 -2.20 -6.12 -31.19
CA TYR A 20 -1.83 -4.92 -31.95
C TYR A 20 -2.68 -3.72 -31.51
N THR A 21 -2.01 -2.58 -31.31
CA THR A 21 -2.65 -1.29 -31.05
C THR A 21 -3.73 -1.01 -32.08
N GLY A 22 -5.01 -0.99 -31.65
CA GLY A 22 -6.17 -0.66 -32.49
C GLY A 22 -7.18 -1.78 -32.79
N SER A 23 -7.03 -3.00 -32.25
CA SER A 23 -7.99 -4.10 -32.52
C SER A 23 -9.27 -4.08 -31.66
N VAL A 24 -9.32 -3.25 -30.62
CA VAL A 24 -10.46 -3.16 -29.70
C VAL A 24 -11.05 -1.76 -29.76
N THR A 25 -12.30 -1.69 -30.23
CA THR A 25 -13.06 -0.44 -30.35
C THR A 25 -13.88 -0.17 -29.09
N PRO A 26 -14.22 1.09 -28.76
CA PRO A 26 -15.17 1.41 -27.69
C PRO A 26 -16.51 0.66 -27.80
N GLU A 27 -16.93 0.30 -29.01
CA GLU A 27 -18.11 -0.49 -29.30
C GLU A 27 -17.98 -1.94 -28.80
N ASP A 28 -16.80 -2.56 -28.94
CA ASP A 28 -16.52 -3.89 -28.41
C ASP A 28 -16.60 -3.91 -26.88
N VAL A 29 -16.11 -2.84 -26.25
CA VAL A 29 -16.16 -2.62 -24.81
C VAL A 29 -17.61 -2.49 -24.32
N LYS A 30 -18.42 -1.69 -25.02
CA LYS A 30 -19.87 -1.58 -24.75
C LYS A 30 -20.57 -2.93 -24.89
N LEU A 31 -20.21 -3.71 -25.91
CA LEU A 31 -20.74 -5.05 -26.13
C LEU A 31 -20.38 -5.99 -24.96
N TRP A 32 -19.13 -5.97 -24.48
CA TRP A 32 -18.72 -6.80 -23.35
C TRP A 32 -19.36 -6.40 -22.03
N VAL A 33 -19.52 -5.10 -21.78
CA VAL A 33 -20.28 -4.61 -20.62
C VAL A 33 -21.74 -5.02 -20.74
N ALA A 34 -22.36 -4.92 -21.92
CA ALA A 34 -23.73 -5.38 -22.15
C ALA A 34 -23.87 -6.92 -21.99
N LEU A 35 -22.89 -7.69 -22.45
CA LEU A 35 -22.82 -9.13 -22.24
C LEU A 35 -22.65 -9.47 -20.76
N ALA A 36 -21.83 -8.71 -20.04
CA ALA A 36 -21.63 -8.90 -18.61
C ALA A 36 -22.93 -8.68 -17.82
N VAL A 37 -23.68 -7.65 -18.21
CA VAL A 37 -24.98 -7.32 -17.63
C VAL A 37 -26.04 -8.36 -17.98
N THR A 38 -26.13 -8.78 -19.24
CA THR A 38 -27.15 -9.76 -19.70
C THR A 38 -26.90 -11.17 -19.17
N ARG A 39 -25.65 -11.51 -18.82
CA ARG A 39 -25.28 -12.84 -18.30
C ARG A 39 -25.10 -12.88 -16.78
N SER A 40 -25.41 -11.79 -16.07
CA SER A 40 -25.32 -11.69 -14.60
C SER A 40 -23.94 -12.07 -14.06
N LEU A 41 -22.88 -11.60 -14.71
CA LEU A 41 -21.52 -11.88 -14.28
C LEU A 41 -21.25 -11.29 -12.88
N ARG A 42 -20.52 -12.04 -12.05
CA ARG A 42 -20.04 -11.54 -10.75
C ARG A 42 -18.75 -10.75 -10.90
N GLU A 43 -17.91 -11.10 -11.87
CA GLU A 43 -16.60 -10.51 -12.08
C GLU A 43 -16.38 -10.11 -13.55
N LEU A 44 -15.96 -8.87 -13.79
CA LEU A 44 -15.55 -8.38 -15.10
C LEU A 44 -14.14 -7.79 -15.00
N ARG A 45 -13.19 -8.42 -15.68
CA ARG A 45 -11.82 -7.89 -15.82
C ARG A 45 -11.63 -7.43 -17.25
N LEU A 46 -11.30 -6.14 -17.40
CA LEU A 46 -11.12 -5.49 -18.69
C LEU A 46 -9.72 -4.88 -18.75
N ASP A 47 -8.82 -5.49 -19.51
CA ASP A 47 -7.51 -4.91 -19.80
C ASP A 47 -7.59 -4.19 -21.16
N LEU A 48 -8.12 -2.95 -21.20
CA LEU A 48 -8.47 -2.21 -22.45
C LEU A 48 -7.66 -0.93 -22.70
N TYR A 49 -7.76 -0.37 -23.91
CA TYR A 49 -7.15 0.90 -24.30
C TYR A 49 -8.13 2.10 -24.34
N THR A 50 -9.44 1.89 -24.15
CA THR A 50 -10.45 2.96 -23.96
C THR A 50 -11.69 2.36 -23.29
N PHE A 51 -12.38 3.13 -22.45
CA PHE A 51 -13.58 2.66 -21.77
C PHE A 51 -14.65 3.76 -21.75
N ASP A 52 -15.75 3.52 -22.49
CA ASP A 52 -16.91 4.42 -22.56
C ASP A 52 -18.15 3.71 -21.98
N GLN A 53 -18.62 4.16 -20.81
CA GLN A 53 -19.65 3.49 -20.01
C GLN A 53 -21.09 3.95 -20.33
N SER A 54 -21.68 3.43 -21.40
CA SER A 54 -23.14 3.55 -21.62
C SER A 54 -23.85 2.20 -21.42
N GLY A 55 -23.98 1.72 -20.17
CA GLY A 55 -24.77 0.51 -19.85
C GLY A 55 -25.07 0.25 -18.36
N PRO A 56 -26.18 -0.44 -18.01
CA PRO A 56 -26.61 -0.63 -16.62
C PRO A 56 -25.85 -1.76 -15.91
N ALA A 57 -24.66 -1.46 -15.40
CA ALA A 57 -23.78 -2.37 -14.65
C ALA A 57 -24.23 -2.64 -13.19
N LYS A 58 -25.51 -3.03 -13.00
CA LYS A 58 -26.11 -3.23 -11.67
C LYS A 58 -25.53 -4.39 -10.85
N MET A 59 -24.81 -5.33 -11.46
CA MET A 59 -24.35 -6.57 -10.80
C MET A 59 -22.81 -6.71 -10.74
N LEU A 60 -22.08 -5.74 -11.25
CA LEU A 60 -20.62 -5.80 -11.31
C LEU A 60 -20.03 -5.71 -9.90
N VAL A 61 -19.28 -6.73 -9.44
CA VAL A 61 -18.68 -6.77 -8.09
C VAL A 61 -17.21 -6.38 -8.09
N ILE A 62 -16.45 -6.76 -9.13
CA ILE A 62 -15.03 -6.47 -9.25
C ILE A 62 -14.78 -5.83 -10.62
N LEU A 63 -14.10 -4.68 -10.63
CA LEU A 63 -13.66 -3.97 -11.83
C LEU A 63 -12.15 -3.77 -11.75
N LYS A 64 -11.44 -4.23 -12.78
CA LYS A 64 -10.02 -4.00 -12.96
C LYS A 64 -9.79 -3.26 -14.27
N LEU A 65 -9.07 -2.14 -14.21
CA LEU A 65 -8.64 -1.32 -15.34
C LEU A 65 -7.11 -1.17 -15.30
N LYS A 66 -6.45 -1.27 -16.45
CA LYS A 66 -4.98 -1.18 -16.58
C LYS A 66 -4.54 -0.12 -17.60
N LYS A 67 -3.22 0.05 -17.77
CA LYS A 67 -2.54 0.88 -18.77
C LYS A 67 -3.32 1.08 -20.08
N GLY A 68 -3.40 2.33 -20.53
CA GLY A 68 -4.14 2.73 -21.73
C GLY A 68 -5.61 3.05 -21.51
N ASN A 69 -6.23 2.68 -20.38
CA ASN A 69 -7.62 3.05 -20.10
C ASN A 69 -7.75 4.54 -19.75
N LEU A 70 -8.57 5.27 -20.53
CA LEU A 70 -9.08 6.58 -20.14
C LEU A 70 -10.24 6.43 -19.15
N VAL A 71 -10.07 6.92 -17.94
CA VAL A 71 -11.13 7.06 -16.95
C VAL A 71 -11.84 8.39 -17.20
N ASP A 72 -12.90 8.36 -18.01
CA ASP A 72 -13.91 9.42 -18.08
C ASP A 72 -15.27 8.84 -17.68
N VAL A 73 -15.79 9.29 -16.54
CA VAL A 73 -17.05 8.77 -16.01
C VAL A 73 -18.17 9.77 -16.30
N PRO A 74 -19.13 9.45 -17.19
CA PRO A 74 -20.32 10.26 -17.38
C PRO A 74 -21.11 10.35 -16.07
N ARG A 75 -21.72 11.51 -15.79
CA ARG A 75 -22.49 11.74 -14.54
C ARG A 75 -23.66 10.78 -14.31
N THR A 76 -24.02 9.96 -15.30
CA THR A 76 -25.19 9.08 -15.30
C THR A 76 -24.88 7.61 -15.04
N SER A 77 -23.62 7.19 -14.93
CA SER A 77 -23.28 5.79 -14.65
C SER A 77 -23.24 5.49 -13.15
N CYS A 78 -23.83 4.35 -12.76
CA CYS A 78 -23.82 3.84 -11.39
C CYS A 78 -23.39 2.37 -11.40
N LEU A 79 -22.47 2.04 -10.50
CA LEU A 79 -21.93 0.70 -10.26
C LEU A 79 -22.35 0.25 -8.85
N PRO A 80 -23.66 0.02 -8.62
CA PRO A 80 -24.24 -0.11 -7.28
C PRO A 80 -23.84 -1.39 -6.54
N SER A 81 -23.23 -2.36 -7.22
CA SER A 81 -22.79 -3.63 -6.62
C SER A 81 -21.26 -3.75 -6.54
N LEU A 82 -20.51 -2.72 -6.97
CA LEU A 82 -19.05 -2.80 -7.07
C LEU A 82 -18.42 -2.76 -5.68
N LYS A 83 -17.73 -3.84 -5.33
CA LYS A 83 -17.01 -4.01 -4.06
C LYS A 83 -15.51 -3.84 -4.21
N THR A 84 -14.93 -4.16 -5.37
CA THR A 84 -13.49 -4.07 -5.60
C THR A 84 -13.20 -3.30 -6.89
N LEU A 85 -12.37 -2.26 -6.79
CA LEU A 85 -11.92 -1.45 -7.90
C LEU A 85 -10.39 -1.42 -7.93
N LEU A 86 -9.81 -1.87 -9.04
CA LEU A 86 -8.36 -1.91 -9.26
C LEU A 86 -8.02 -1.03 -10.46
N LEU A 87 -7.26 0.04 -10.22
CA LEU A 87 -6.80 0.99 -11.25
C LEU A 87 -5.28 0.90 -11.35
N GLN A 88 -4.75 0.37 -12.45
CA GLN A 88 -3.32 0.13 -12.63
C GLN A 88 -2.73 0.92 -13.79
N GLY A 89 -2.07 2.04 -13.50
CA GLY A 89 -1.46 2.89 -14.54
C GLY A 89 -2.48 3.44 -15.55
N VAL A 90 -3.69 3.74 -15.08
CA VAL A 90 -4.77 4.30 -15.93
C VAL A 90 -4.58 5.80 -16.13
N THR A 91 -5.07 6.32 -17.26
CA THR A 91 -5.08 7.76 -17.54
C THR A 91 -6.42 8.35 -17.10
N TYR A 92 -6.42 9.48 -16.42
CA TYR A 92 -7.65 10.17 -16.03
C TYR A 92 -8.00 11.25 -17.05
N ALA A 93 -9.28 11.48 -17.32
CA ALA A 93 -9.69 12.56 -18.22
C ALA A 93 -9.51 13.95 -17.58
N ASP A 94 -9.70 14.03 -16.27
CA ASP A 94 -9.48 15.22 -15.47
C ASP A 94 -9.21 14.85 -14.00
N GLN A 95 -8.82 15.84 -13.18
CA GLN A 95 -8.58 15.71 -11.74
C GLN A 95 -9.82 15.22 -10.95
N LYS A 96 -11.02 15.31 -11.52
CA LYS A 96 -12.28 14.93 -10.87
C LYS A 96 -12.76 13.53 -11.30
N SER A 97 -12.06 12.88 -12.22
CA SER A 97 -12.51 11.63 -12.85
C SER A 97 -12.51 10.47 -11.85
N LEU A 98 -11.48 10.38 -11.02
CA LEU A 98 -11.44 9.41 -9.92
C LEU A 98 -12.59 9.66 -8.93
N HIS A 99 -12.79 10.90 -8.49
CA HIS A 99 -13.87 11.22 -7.55
C HIS A 99 -15.26 10.89 -8.14
N ARG A 100 -15.50 11.20 -9.43
CA ARG A 100 -16.73 10.82 -10.13
C ARG A 100 -16.91 9.30 -10.14
N LEU A 101 -15.86 8.54 -10.50
CA LEU A 101 -15.90 7.07 -10.48
C LEU A 101 -16.24 6.51 -9.10
N LEU A 102 -15.59 7.02 -8.04
CA LEU A 102 -15.83 6.57 -6.67
C LEU A 102 -17.26 6.91 -6.20
N SER A 103 -17.78 8.08 -6.57
CA SER A 103 -19.15 8.48 -6.25
C SER A 103 -20.22 7.58 -6.90
N SER A 104 -19.87 6.93 -8.01
CA SER A 104 -20.71 5.93 -8.69
C SER A 104 -20.67 4.54 -8.04
N CYS A 105 -19.84 4.31 -7.01
CA CYS A 105 -19.60 3.02 -6.38
C CYS A 105 -19.95 3.03 -4.88
N PRO A 106 -21.24 3.09 -4.49
CA PRO A 106 -21.66 3.35 -3.11
C PRO A 106 -21.37 2.21 -2.12
N VAL A 107 -21.07 1.00 -2.60
CA VAL A 107 -20.80 -0.20 -1.78
C VAL A 107 -19.35 -0.67 -1.91
N LEU A 108 -18.45 0.17 -2.41
CA LEU A 108 -17.05 -0.16 -2.63
C LEU A 108 -16.35 -0.47 -1.30
N GLU A 109 -15.70 -1.63 -1.21
CA GLU A 109 -15.03 -2.15 -0.01
C GLU A 109 -13.50 -2.13 -0.16
N ASP A 110 -12.99 -2.26 -1.38
CA ASP A 110 -11.56 -2.37 -1.70
C ASP A 110 -11.19 -1.52 -2.93
N LEU A 111 -10.24 -0.59 -2.74
CA LEU A 111 -9.74 0.29 -3.78
C LEU A 111 -8.21 0.17 -3.88
N PHE A 112 -7.74 -0.12 -5.09
CA PHE A 112 -6.33 -0.07 -5.45
C PHE A 112 -6.13 0.96 -6.56
N VAL A 113 -5.16 1.85 -6.38
CA VAL A 113 -4.75 2.85 -7.37
C VAL A 113 -3.24 2.84 -7.51
N GLU A 114 -2.76 2.58 -8.71
CA GLU A 114 -1.35 2.68 -9.10
C GLU A 114 -1.18 3.78 -10.14
N GLN A 115 -0.23 4.68 -9.90
CA GLN A 115 0.18 5.74 -10.85
C GLN A 115 1.63 5.55 -11.28
N ASP A 116 1.88 5.68 -12.58
CA ASP A 116 3.19 5.49 -13.23
C ASP A 116 3.54 6.78 -13.98
N GLY A 117 4.67 7.41 -13.63
CA GLY A 117 5.07 8.74 -14.12
C GLY A 117 5.72 8.80 -15.51
N TYR A 118 5.81 7.70 -16.26
CA TYR A 118 6.71 7.60 -17.43
C TYR A 118 6.12 7.98 -18.81
N GLU A 119 4.88 8.44 -18.91
CA GLU A 119 4.29 8.77 -20.22
C GLU A 119 4.34 10.28 -20.52
N ASN A 120 5.32 10.65 -21.35
CA ASN A 120 5.47 11.89 -22.13
C ASN A 120 4.33 12.93 -21.98
N ASP A 121 4.59 13.99 -21.21
CA ASP A 121 4.08 15.38 -21.27
C ASP A 121 2.58 15.68 -21.52
N GLN A 122 1.69 14.71 -21.65
CA GLN A 122 0.26 14.95 -21.98
C GLN A 122 -0.73 14.07 -21.21
N CYS A 123 -0.29 13.18 -20.33
CA CYS A 123 -1.18 12.37 -19.51
C CYS A 123 -1.59 13.13 -18.23
N HIS A 124 -2.89 13.37 -18.02
CA HIS A 124 -3.41 13.97 -16.80
C HIS A 124 -3.28 13.00 -15.62
N LEU A 125 -2.12 13.01 -14.97
CA LEU A 125 -1.90 12.36 -13.69
C LEU A 125 -2.68 13.09 -12.58
N LEU A 126 -3.02 12.41 -11.48
CA LEU A 126 -3.81 13.05 -10.42
C LEU A 126 -2.92 13.88 -9.51
N GLU A 127 -2.98 15.20 -9.60
CA GLU A 127 -2.28 16.09 -8.68
C GLU A 127 -2.86 15.99 -7.26
N ALA A 128 -4.17 15.75 -7.15
CA ALA A 128 -4.86 15.59 -5.87
C ALA A 128 -5.78 14.38 -5.87
N VAL A 129 -5.74 13.58 -4.80
CA VAL A 129 -6.60 12.41 -4.60
C VAL A 129 -7.55 12.66 -3.45
N SER A 130 -8.85 12.54 -3.72
CA SER A 130 -9.91 12.61 -2.72
C SER A 130 -10.72 11.31 -2.74
N VAL A 131 -10.60 10.54 -1.65
CA VAL A 131 -11.30 9.26 -1.46
C VAL A 131 -12.34 9.45 -0.35
N ILE A 132 -13.59 9.64 -0.75
CA ILE A 132 -14.74 9.82 0.15
C ILE A 132 -15.74 8.71 -0.13
N VAL A 133 -15.51 7.57 0.50
CA VAL A 133 -16.28 6.32 0.29
C VAL A 133 -16.56 5.68 1.65
N PRO A 134 -17.76 5.89 2.23
CA PRO A 134 -18.07 5.43 3.59
C PRO A 134 -17.98 3.92 3.79
N SER A 135 -18.20 3.13 2.74
CA SER A 135 -18.13 1.65 2.76
C SER A 135 -16.71 1.09 2.65
N LEU A 136 -15.72 1.94 2.31
CA LEU A 136 -14.37 1.48 1.98
C LEU A 136 -13.66 0.92 3.21
N GLN A 137 -13.13 -0.30 3.08
CA GLN A 137 -12.43 -1.00 4.15
C GLN A 137 -10.94 -1.15 3.87
N ARG A 138 -10.54 -1.13 2.59
CA ARG A 138 -9.15 -1.27 2.14
C ARG A 138 -8.85 -0.23 1.09
N LEU A 139 -7.72 0.45 1.26
CA LEU A 139 -7.17 1.39 0.30
C LEU A 139 -5.69 1.10 0.10
N THR A 140 -5.29 0.92 -1.16
CA THR A 140 -3.89 0.79 -1.57
C THR A 140 -3.58 1.85 -2.61
N LEU A 141 -2.54 2.65 -2.35
CA LEU A 141 -1.99 3.64 -3.26
C LEU A 141 -0.54 3.24 -3.58
N GLU A 142 -0.25 3.00 -4.84
CA GLU A 142 1.10 2.71 -5.33
C GLU A 142 1.54 3.82 -6.29
N LEU A 143 2.63 4.48 -5.96
CA LEU A 143 3.21 5.59 -6.71
C LEU A 143 4.51 5.08 -7.30
N CYS A 144 4.71 5.22 -8.61
CA CYS A 144 5.88 4.71 -9.29
C CYS A 144 6.57 5.86 -10.03
N ARG A 145 7.91 5.81 -10.07
CA ARG A 145 8.75 6.61 -11.00
C ARG A 145 8.56 8.13 -10.90
N GLY A 146 8.67 8.67 -9.69
CA GLY A 146 8.78 10.11 -9.41
C GLY A 146 7.46 10.78 -9.07
N PHE A 147 6.38 10.00 -9.02
CA PHE A 147 5.05 10.53 -8.85
C PHE A 147 4.69 10.80 -7.37
N PHE A 148 4.08 11.94 -7.10
CA PHE A 148 3.58 12.31 -5.78
C PHE A 148 2.23 13.04 -5.88
N PHE A 149 1.43 12.94 -4.82
CA PHE A 149 0.19 13.72 -4.71
C PHE A 149 0.47 15.03 -3.98
N ASN A 150 0.06 16.15 -4.57
CA ASN A 150 0.10 17.46 -3.90
C ASN A 150 -0.90 17.52 -2.73
N ALA A 151 -2.02 16.78 -2.84
CA ALA A 151 -3.02 16.67 -1.78
C ALA A 151 -3.64 15.29 -1.75
N LEU A 152 -3.80 14.74 -0.53
CA LEU A 152 -4.45 13.44 -0.30
C LEU A 152 -5.51 13.58 0.79
N VAL A 153 -6.79 13.49 0.43
CA VAL A 153 -7.91 13.56 1.36
C VAL A 153 -8.59 12.20 1.41
N ILE A 154 -8.57 11.54 2.58
CA ILE A 154 -9.27 10.27 2.80
C ILE A 154 -10.31 10.48 3.90
N ASN A 155 -11.58 10.41 3.52
CA ASN A 155 -12.70 10.42 4.47
C ASN A 155 -13.51 9.13 4.31
N THR A 156 -13.00 8.08 4.95
CA THR A 156 -13.54 6.72 4.87
C THR A 156 -13.59 6.09 6.27
N PRO A 157 -14.65 6.36 7.07
CA PRO A 157 -14.71 5.95 8.48
C PRO A 157 -14.67 4.42 8.70
N SER A 158 -14.96 3.63 7.66
CA SER A 158 -14.90 2.17 7.70
C SER A 158 -13.50 1.61 7.36
N LEU A 159 -12.51 2.45 7.07
CA LEU A 159 -11.19 2.04 6.60
C LEU A 159 -10.45 1.25 7.68
N LYS A 160 -10.11 0.00 7.37
CA LYS A 160 -9.39 -0.91 8.26
C LYS A 160 -7.94 -1.08 7.86
N TYR A 161 -7.66 -1.00 6.56
CA TYR A 161 -6.35 -1.21 5.97
C TYR A 161 -6.01 -0.07 5.03
N PHE A 162 -4.87 0.56 5.25
CA PHE A 162 -4.32 1.57 4.36
C PHE A 162 -2.88 1.20 3.99
N LYS A 163 -2.58 1.12 2.70
CA LYS A 163 -1.24 0.98 2.15
C LYS A 163 -0.94 2.18 1.26
N ILE A 164 0.22 2.78 1.47
CA ILE A 164 0.81 3.72 0.53
C ILE A 164 2.27 3.34 0.31
N ALA A 165 2.65 3.21 -0.95
CA ALA A 165 4.00 2.87 -1.34
C ALA A 165 4.46 3.75 -2.49
N ASP A 166 5.66 4.30 -2.38
CA ASP A 166 6.40 4.94 -3.46
C ASP A 166 7.54 4.01 -3.89
N CYS A 167 7.46 3.58 -5.15
CA CYS A 167 8.39 2.70 -5.84
C CYS A 167 9.42 3.51 -6.66
N THR A 168 9.71 4.75 -6.28
CA THR A 168 10.73 5.59 -6.94
C THR A 168 12.12 4.96 -6.89
N TYR A 169 12.75 4.91 -8.07
CA TYR A 169 14.06 4.31 -8.30
C TYR A 169 15.21 5.33 -8.44
N GLU A 170 14.93 6.63 -8.38
CA GLU A 170 15.92 7.63 -8.80
C GLU A 170 16.39 8.54 -7.68
N HIS A 171 17.72 8.64 -7.66
CA HIS A 171 18.60 9.16 -6.64
C HIS A 171 18.74 10.68 -6.68
N ASP A 172 17.75 11.40 -7.22
CA ASP A 172 17.85 12.85 -7.33
C ASP A 172 17.10 13.55 -6.22
N ASN A 173 17.86 14.43 -5.57
CA ASN A 173 17.59 15.26 -4.42
C ASN A 173 16.44 16.24 -4.69
N VAL A 174 15.23 15.74 -4.92
CA VAL A 174 14.05 16.58 -5.08
C VAL A 174 13.53 16.90 -3.69
N ASP A 175 13.74 18.16 -3.32
CA ASP A 175 13.11 18.93 -2.23
C ASP A 175 11.58 18.98 -2.43
N SER A 176 10.95 17.80 -2.49
CA SER A 176 9.52 17.63 -2.67
C SER A 176 8.91 17.27 -1.32
N THR A 177 7.97 18.11 -0.89
CA THR A 177 7.15 17.92 0.30
C THR A 177 6.15 16.82 0.00
N TYR A 178 6.59 15.56 0.13
CA TYR A 178 5.88 14.39 -0.37
C TYR A 178 4.44 14.26 0.10
N LEU A 179 4.09 14.76 1.29
CA LEU A 179 2.71 14.86 1.77
C LEU A 179 2.58 15.99 2.80
N ASP A 180 1.57 16.84 2.65
CA ASP A 180 1.16 17.75 3.71
C ASP A 180 0.77 16.95 4.97
N THR A 181 1.51 17.18 6.06
CA THR A 181 1.29 16.57 7.37
C THR A 181 -0.15 16.62 7.84
N GLU A 182 -0.89 17.70 7.57
CA GLU A 182 -2.27 17.84 8.04
C GLU A 182 -3.22 16.86 7.36
N ASN A 183 -2.96 16.60 6.08
CA ASN A 183 -3.71 15.62 5.31
C ASN A 183 -3.45 14.22 5.86
N PHE A 184 -2.19 13.85 6.10
CA PHE A 184 -1.81 12.52 6.62
C PHE A 184 -2.40 12.21 8.01
N VAL A 185 -2.45 13.21 8.90
CA VAL A 185 -3.05 13.10 10.24
C VAL A 185 -4.54 12.73 10.17
N SER A 186 -5.28 13.26 9.20
CA SER A 186 -6.71 12.96 9.04
C SER A 186 -7.00 11.54 8.54
N LEU A 187 -6.07 10.95 7.76
CA LEU A 187 -6.28 9.66 7.07
C LEU A 187 -6.30 8.46 8.03
N ILE A 188 -5.68 8.60 9.20
CA ILE A 188 -5.20 7.45 9.98
C ILE A 188 -5.87 7.26 11.34
N THR A 189 -6.78 8.15 11.74
CA THR A 189 -7.43 8.07 13.07
C THR A 189 -8.18 6.75 13.30
N TYR A 190 -8.72 6.14 12.23
CA TYR A 190 -9.52 4.90 12.29
C TYR A 190 -8.78 3.65 11.81
N VAL A 191 -7.60 3.82 11.20
CA VAL A 191 -6.88 2.75 10.53
C VAL A 191 -6.34 1.77 11.57
N LYS A 192 -6.66 0.49 11.41
CA LYS A 192 -6.14 -0.59 12.27
C LYS A 192 -4.86 -1.19 11.73
N ARG A 193 -4.68 -1.14 10.41
CA ARG A 193 -3.54 -1.71 9.69
C ARG A 193 -2.97 -0.70 8.71
N LEU A 194 -1.72 -0.33 8.90
CA LEU A 194 -1.02 0.66 8.10
C LEU A 194 0.21 0.03 7.47
N SER A 195 0.40 0.23 6.17
CA SER A 195 1.58 -0.20 5.42
C SER A 195 2.19 1.01 4.71
N LEU A 196 3.45 1.35 5.02
CA LEU A 196 4.13 2.52 4.48
C LEU A 196 5.43 2.16 3.79
N CYS A 197 5.65 2.77 2.63
CA CYS A 197 6.92 2.80 1.92
C CYS A 197 7.08 4.20 1.32
N LEU A 198 7.49 5.17 2.15
CA LEU A 198 7.58 6.59 1.77
C LEU A 198 8.83 7.24 2.40
N PRO A 199 9.41 8.26 1.75
CA PRO A 199 10.43 9.11 2.38
C PRO A 199 9.77 10.00 3.46
N ASP A 200 10.36 10.08 4.65
CA ASP A 200 9.86 10.91 5.76
C ASP A 200 10.15 12.40 5.54
N GLN A 201 9.11 13.24 5.66
CA GLN A 201 9.20 14.69 5.88
C GLN A 201 8.08 15.22 6.82
N ALA A 202 7.41 14.35 7.58
CA ALA A 202 6.25 14.76 8.37
C ALA A 202 6.68 15.39 9.71
N GLU A 203 6.66 16.72 9.80
CA GLU A 203 7.08 17.46 11.02
C GLU A 203 6.11 17.33 12.21
N LYS A 204 4.85 16.97 11.99
CA LYS A 204 3.82 16.89 13.04
C LYS A 204 3.57 15.45 13.50
N GLY A 205 3.34 15.30 14.80
CA GLY A 205 2.94 14.02 15.42
C GLY A 205 1.59 13.54 14.89
N LEU A 206 1.50 12.24 14.67
CA LEU A 206 0.29 11.53 14.27
C LEU A 206 -0.43 11.03 15.53
N VAL A 207 -1.74 10.82 15.49
CA VAL A 207 -2.43 10.18 16.62
C VAL A 207 -3.10 8.91 16.12
N LEU A 208 -2.39 7.79 16.25
CA LEU A 208 -2.71 6.47 15.70
C LEU A 208 -3.33 5.54 16.77
N ASN A 209 -4.31 6.06 17.54
CA ASN A 209 -4.89 5.39 18.71
C ASN A 209 -5.61 4.05 18.44
N GLN A 210 -5.88 3.72 17.18
CA GLN A 210 -6.54 2.47 16.77
C GLN A 210 -5.60 1.52 16.04
N LEU A 211 -4.37 1.95 15.74
CA LEU A 211 -3.43 1.17 14.97
C LEU A 211 -2.98 -0.05 15.77
N ARG A 212 -3.12 -1.23 15.15
CA ARG A 212 -2.73 -2.53 15.71
C ARG A 212 -1.64 -3.20 14.90
N HIS A 213 -1.60 -2.95 13.60
CA HIS A 213 -0.63 -3.53 12.68
C HIS A 213 0.09 -2.42 11.92
N LEU A 214 1.40 -2.33 12.07
CA LEU A 214 2.24 -1.42 11.32
C LEU A 214 3.22 -2.23 10.48
N LYS A 215 3.23 -1.99 9.18
CA LYS A 215 4.21 -2.49 8.23
C LYS A 215 4.98 -1.32 7.63
N LEU A 216 6.29 -1.29 7.75
CA LEU A 216 7.14 -0.18 7.30
C LEU A 216 8.26 -0.70 6.39
N CYS A 217 8.45 -0.06 5.23
CA CYS A 217 9.60 -0.32 4.37
C CYS A 217 10.84 0.39 4.92
N SER A 218 11.96 -0.32 5.03
CA SER A 218 13.26 0.24 5.43
C SER A 218 14.11 0.74 4.25
N CYS A 219 13.49 1.00 3.09
CA CYS A 219 14.16 1.41 1.86
C CYS A 219 14.57 2.90 1.79
N THR A 220 14.03 3.76 2.66
CA THR A 220 14.22 5.23 2.58
C THR A 220 15.17 5.75 3.66
N ILE A 221 15.97 6.79 3.38
CA ILE A 221 17.01 7.28 4.30
C ILE A 221 16.51 7.67 5.71
N ASN A 222 15.24 8.03 5.85
CA ASN A 222 14.64 8.45 7.12
C ASN A 222 13.65 7.42 7.69
N TRP A 223 13.60 6.19 7.17
CA TRP A 223 12.66 5.15 7.62
C TRP A 223 12.67 4.96 9.15
N SER A 224 13.85 5.02 9.77
CA SER A 224 14.04 4.82 11.21
C SER A 224 13.49 5.97 12.06
N LYS A 225 13.54 7.22 11.56
CA LYS A 225 12.91 8.37 12.22
C LYS A 225 11.39 8.27 12.17
N LEU A 226 10.86 7.88 11.01
CA LEU A 226 9.43 7.62 10.83
C LEU A 226 8.95 6.50 11.76
N LEU A 227 9.73 5.41 11.88
CA LEU A 227 9.42 4.33 12.81
C LEU A 227 9.29 4.85 14.25
N VAL A 228 10.25 5.63 14.75
CA VAL A 228 10.22 6.16 16.13
C VAL A 228 8.96 6.99 16.37
N ARG A 229 8.62 7.88 15.43
CA ARG A 229 7.38 8.67 15.51
C ARG A 229 6.15 7.77 15.57
N LEU A 230 6.02 6.83 14.64
CA LEU A 230 4.88 5.92 14.57
C LEU A 230 4.73 5.06 15.83
N LEU A 231 5.83 4.64 16.46
CA LEU A 231 5.79 3.91 17.74
C LEU A 231 5.24 4.79 18.87
N ASN A 232 5.67 6.05 18.96
CA ASN A 232 5.16 7.00 19.97
C ASN A 232 3.68 7.32 19.74
N ASP A 233 3.27 7.39 18.48
CA ASP A 233 1.93 7.79 18.09
C ASP A 233 0.90 6.65 18.12
N SER A 234 1.35 5.39 18.30
CA SER A 234 0.53 4.17 18.19
C SER A 234 0.50 3.35 19.49
N PRO A 235 -0.07 3.86 20.60
CA PRO A 235 0.02 3.21 21.93
C PRO A 235 -0.62 1.82 22.02
N LYS A 236 -1.45 1.42 21.05
CA LYS A 236 -2.12 0.11 20.99
C LYS A 236 -1.53 -0.84 19.95
N LEU A 237 -0.36 -0.53 19.40
CA LEU A 237 0.29 -1.34 18.37
C LEU A 237 0.55 -2.77 18.89
N GLN A 238 0.10 -3.77 18.15
CA GLN A 238 0.22 -5.19 18.50
C GLN A 238 1.25 -5.91 17.62
N GLU A 239 1.35 -5.53 16.36
CA GLU A 239 2.25 -6.14 15.38
C GLU A 239 3.05 -5.05 14.66
N LEU A 240 4.37 -5.19 14.70
CA LEU A 240 5.33 -4.36 13.98
C LEU A 240 6.09 -5.23 12.97
N GLU A 241 5.98 -4.89 11.68
CA GLU A 241 6.76 -5.48 10.59
C GLU A 241 7.63 -4.40 9.93
N ILE A 242 8.94 -4.59 9.95
CA ILE A 242 9.89 -3.81 9.16
C ILE A 242 10.36 -4.71 8.03
N HIS A 243 10.43 -4.19 6.81
CA HIS A 243 10.83 -5.00 5.67
C HIS A 243 11.60 -4.18 4.63
N LEU A 244 12.51 -4.83 3.93
CA LEU A 244 13.06 -4.34 2.68
C LEU A 244 12.50 -5.24 1.56
N THR A 245 11.73 -4.70 0.61
CA THR A 245 11.19 -5.49 -0.52
C THR A 245 12.25 -5.74 -1.58
N ASP A 246 12.14 -6.89 -2.26
CA ASP A 246 13.05 -7.30 -3.34
C ASP A 246 13.07 -6.30 -4.52
N ASP A 247 11.97 -5.58 -4.74
CA ASP A 247 11.90 -4.53 -5.74
C ASP A 247 12.81 -3.33 -5.42
N HIS A 248 13.26 -3.20 -4.16
CA HIS A 248 14.24 -2.20 -3.70
C HIS A 248 15.62 -2.81 -3.40
N THR A 249 15.74 -4.14 -3.29
CA THR A 249 16.96 -4.77 -2.77
C THR A 249 18.16 -4.50 -3.66
N ASN A 250 18.06 -4.58 -4.98
CA ASN A 250 19.23 -4.54 -5.86
C ASN A 250 20.01 -3.21 -5.87
N ASN A 251 19.44 -2.09 -5.42
CA ASN A 251 20.07 -0.77 -5.53
C ASN A 251 20.03 0.12 -4.27
N CYS A 252 19.32 -0.28 -3.20
CA CYS A 252 19.40 0.46 -1.93
C CYS A 252 20.71 0.16 -1.19
N LYS A 253 21.60 1.15 -1.10
CA LYS A 253 22.68 1.16 -0.10
C LYS A 253 22.05 1.08 1.30
N ASP A 254 22.73 0.44 2.26
CA ASP A 254 22.29 0.38 3.66
C ASP A 254 21.88 1.79 4.14
N PRO A 255 20.57 2.06 4.32
CA PRO A 255 20.11 3.39 4.66
C PRO A 255 20.46 3.68 6.13
N PRO A 256 21.08 4.84 6.41
CA PRO A 256 21.57 5.15 7.74
C PRO A 256 20.44 5.11 8.78
N VAL A 257 20.66 4.29 9.80
CA VAL A 257 19.78 4.22 10.96
C VAL A 257 20.02 5.43 11.88
N CYS A 258 18.98 6.21 12.13
CA CYS A 258 19.01 7.47 12.89
C CYS A 258 17.85 7.55 13.89
N TRP A 259 17.92 6.80 14.99
CA TRP A 259 16.92 6.83 16.08
C TRP A 259 17.48 7.37 17.42
N GLU A 260 18.80 7.48 17.51
CA GLU A 260 19.50 8.01 18.68
C GLU A 260 19.01 9.45 18.98
N ASN A 261 18.78 9.75 20.26
CA ASN A 261 18.18 11.01 20.77
C ASN A 261 16.69 11.26 20.45
N GLN A 262 16.00 10.38 19.70
CA GLN A 262 14.55 10.53 19.43
C GLN A 262 13.68 9.69 20.39
N LEU A 263 14.20 8.57 20.88
CA LEU A 263 13.55 7.72 21.88
C LEU A 263 13.96 8.15 23.31
N THR A 264 13.61 9.38 23.69
CA THR A 264 13.87 9.91 25.04
C THR A 264 13.10 9.15 26.13
N CYS A 265 11.98 8.52 25.76
CA CYS A 265 11.19 7.60 26.58
C CYS A 265 10.88 6.34 25.77
N VAL A 266 10.56 5.24 26.47
CA VAL A 266 10.12 4.01 25.81
C VAL A 266 8.67 4.18 25.33
N PRO A 267 8.37 3.96 24.04
CA PRO A 267 7.02 4.05 23.51
C PRO A 267 6.05 3.14 24.27
N GLU A 268 4.84 3.65 24.54
CA GLU A 268 3.83 2.94 25.33
C GLU A 268 3.53 1.56 24.74
N CYS A 269 3.45 1.45 23.42
CA CYS A 269 3.14 0.19 22.74
C CYS A 269 4.15 -0.92 23.03
N LEU A 270 5.44 -0.59 23.21
CA LEU A 270 6.45 -1.59 23.59
C LEU A 270 6.16 -2.10 25.02
N LEU A 271 5.76 -1.21 25.91
CA LEU A 271 5.53 -1.56 27.31
C LEU A 271 4.24 -2.37 27.52
N SER A 272 3.20 -2.16 26.72
CA SER A 272 1.84 -2.64 27.05
C SER A 272 1.13 -3.46 25.99
N SER A 273 1.53 -3.44 24.71
CA SER A 273 0.69 -4.03 23.65
C SER A 273 1.40 -4.80 22.55
N LEU A 274 2.68 -4.55 22.29
CA LEU A 274 3.38 -5.19 21.17
C LEU A 274 3.57 -6.69 21.44
N GLU A 275 2.94 -7.53 20.60
CA GLU A 275 2.95 -8.98 20.70
C GLU A 275 3.83 -9.64 19.64
N THR A 276 3.96 -9.01 18.46
CA THR A 276 4.76 -9.54 17.35
C THR A 276 5.68 -8.47 16.80
N PHE A 277 6.94 -8.84 16.66
CA PHE A 277 7.95 -8.05 15.97
C PHE A 277 8.55 -8.88 14.84
N LYS A 278 8.58 -8.32 13.64
CA LYS A 278 9.18 -8.96 12.47
C LYS A 278 10.06 -7.97 11.73
N TRP A 279 11.26 -8.39 11.37
CA TRP A 279 12.15 -7.61 10.52
C TRP A 279 12.74 -8.51 9.45
N THR A 280 12.46 -8.22 8.18
CA THR A 280 13.00 -8.97 7.03
C THR A 280 13.90 -8.10 6.16
N GLY A 281 15.02 -8.65 5.71
CA GLY A 281 16.00 -7.94 4.88
C GLY A 281 16.87 -6.96 5.68
N ILE A 282 17.19 -7.31 6.94
CA ILE A 282 18.15 -6.57 7.77
C ILE A 282 19.57 -6.73 7.18
N TYR A 283 20.36 -5.65 7.16
CA TYR A 283 21.75 -5.66 6.69
C TYR A 283 22.71 -6.21 7.76
N GLY A 284 22.34 -6.06 9.03
CA GLY A 284 23.11 -6.49 10.19
C GLY A 284 24.07 -5.43 10.72
N SER A 285 23.90 -4.16 10.34
CA SER A 285 24.71 -3.07 10.88
C SER A 285 24.48 -2.94 12.39
N GLN A 286 25.50 -2.48 13.14
CA GLN A 286 25.40 -2.35 14.60
C GLN A 286 24.16 -1.55 15.04
N LYS A 287 23.79 -0.52 14.28
CA LYS A 287 22.62 0.31 14.58
C LYS A 287 21.29 -0.40 14.39
N GLU A 288 21.18 -1.28 13.39
CA GLU A 288 19.99 -2.12 13.22
C GLU A 288 19.90 -3.16 14.35
N VAL A 289 21.03 -3.79 14.70
CA VAL A 289 21.14 -4.73 15.82
C VAL A 289 20.73 -4.06 17.13
N ASP A 290 21.20 -2.83 17.38
CA ASP A 290 20.85 -2.06 18.57
C ASP A 290 19.35 -1.72 18.61
N LEU A 291 18.72 -1.45 17.46
CA LEU A 291 17.27 -1.25 17.39
C LEU A 291 16.50 -2.54 17.72
N VAL A 292 16.94 -3.69 17.18
CA VAL A 292 16.36 -5.00 17.51
C VAL A 292 16.48 -5.25 19.02
N LYS A 293 17.67 -5.06 19.60
CA LYS A 293 17.93 -5.20 21.04
C LYS A 293 17.05 -4.28 21.86
N TYR A 294 16.88 -3.02 21.42
CA TYR A 294 16.02 -2.06 22.08
C TYR A 294 14.57 -2.55 22.13
N VAL A 295 14.02 -3.05 21.00
CA VAL A 295 12.67 -3.61 20.97
C VAL A 295 12.58 -4.84 21.87
N LEU A 296 13.50 -5.81 21.75
CA LEU A 296 13.50 -7.03 22.56
C LEU A 296 13.56 -6.75 24.07
N ARG A 297 14.40 -5.78 24.48
CA ARG A 297 14.58 -5.40 25.89
C ARG A 297 13.35 -4.70 26.46
N ASN A 298 12.68 -3.87 25.68
CA ASN A 298 11.60 -3.01 26.16
C ASN A 298 10.21 -3.61 25.95
N ALA A 299 10.04 -4.51 24.97
CA ALA A 299 8.76 -5.10 24.62
C ALA A 299 8.32 -6.16 25.65
N ARG A 300 7.45 -5.76 26.60
CA ARG A 300 7.07 -6.62 27.74
C ARG A 300 6.01 -7.67 27.39
N CYS A 301 5.20 -7.41 26.37
CA CYS A 301 4.12 -8.29 25.92
C CYS A 301 4.51 -9.13 24.70
N LEU A 302 5.78 -9.06 24.27
CA LEU A 302 6.25 -9.70 23.04
C LEU A 302 6.15 -11.22 23.13
N LYS A 303 5.44 -11.84 22.21
CA LYS A 303 5.26 -13.29 22.09
C LYS A 303 6.18 -13.87 21.03
N THR A 304 6.33 -13.15 19.91
CA THR A 304 7.14 -13.60 18.78
C THR A 304 8.02 -12.48 18.26
N ALA A 305 9.29 -12.81 17.99
CA ALA A 305 10.24 -11.95 17.30
C ALA A 305 10.83 -12.76 16.15
N SER A 306 10.75 -12.26 14.91
CA SER A 306 11.32 -12.92 13.73
C SER A 306 12.23 -11.96 13.00
N ILE A 307 13.52 -12.23 13.00
CA ILE A 307 14.53 -11.48 12.27
C ILE A 307 14.97 -12.35 11.09
N LEU A 308 15.06 -11.77 9.89
CA LEU A 308 15.54 -12.45 8.70
C LEU A 308 16.55 -11.55 8.01
N PHE A 309 17.81 -11.99 8.02
CA PHE A 309 18.91 -11.33 7.33
C PHE A 309 18.75 -11.43 5.83
N ARG A 310 19.29 -10.43 5.13
CA ARG A 310 19.25 -10.37 3.67
C ARG A 310 20.15 -11.46 3.06
N SER A 311 19.66 -12.14 2.01
CA SER A 311 20.29 -13.34 1.44
C SER A 311 21.26 -13.13 0.27
N SER A 312 21.36 -11.92 -0.29
CA SER A 312 22.18 -11.62 -1.47
C SER A 312 23.24 -10.56 -1.14
N ASP A 313 24.51 -10.83 -1.43
CA ASP A 313 25.67 -9.95 -1.17
C ASP A 313 25.54 -9.25 0.19
N SER A 314 25.44 -10.05 1.26
CA SER A 314 25.49 -9.51 2.61
C SER A 314 26.78 -8.71 2.75
N ALA A 315 26.67 -7.47 3.23
CA ALA A 315 27.83 -6.66 3.58
C ALA A 315 28.68 -7.33 4.70
N LEU A 316 28.08 -8.31 5.39
CA LEU A 316 28.70 -9.12 6.42
C LEU A 316 29.22 -10.44 5.83
N GLU A 317 30.44 -10.80 6.20
CA GLU A 317 30.99 -12.14 5.99
C GLU A 317 30.19 -13.17 6.84
N GLU A 318 30.22 -14.46 6.48
CA GLU A 318 29.47 -15.51 7.21
C GLU A 318 29.78 -15.52 8.71
N ASP A 319 31.04 -15.30 9.09
CA ASP A 319 31.48 -15.24 10.48
C ASP A 319 30.91 -14.02 11.23
N GLU A 320 30.78 -12.87 10.55
CA GLU A 320 30.19 -11.66 11.14
C GLU A 320 28.69 -11.83 11.35
N LEU A 321 28.00 -12.46 10.39
CA LEU A 321 26.58 -12.79 10.51
C LEU A 321 26.35 -13.73 11.70
N GLU A 322 27.17 -14.76 11.85
CA GLU A 322 27.10 -15.69 12.99
C GLU A 322 27.31 -14.97 14.33
N MET A 323 28.28 -14.04 14.41
CA MET A 323 28.47 -13.21 15.61
C MET A 323 27.24 -12.37 15.93
N VAL A 324 26.60 -11.75 14.94
CA VAL A 324 25.39 -10.95 15.14
C VAL A 324 24.21 -11.83 15.59
N ILE A 325 24.05 -13.02 14.99
CA ILE A 325 23.01 -13.99 15.40
C ILE A 325 23.23 -14.42 16.85
N GLN A 326 24.46 -14.73 17.24
CA GLN A 326 24.80 -15.09 18.62
C GLN A 326 24.52 -13.94 19.59
N ASP A 327 24.91 -12.72 19.25
CA ASP A 327 24.68 -11.52 20.05
C ASP A 327 23.18 -11.23 20.25
N LEU A 328 22.37 -11.36 19.19
CA LEU A 328 20.91 -11.25 19.28
C LEU A 328 20.29 -12.37 20.12
N SER A 329 20.82 -13.59 20.02
CA SER A 329 20.31 -14.74 20.79
C SER A 329 20.46 -14.55 22.30
N LEU A 330 21.58 -13.96 22.73
CA LEU A 330 21.96 -13.69 24.12
C LEU A 330 21.37 -12.38 24.68
N SER A 331 20.71 -11.59 23.84
CA SER A 331 20.19 -10.28 24.22
C SER A 331 19.10 -10.36 25.30
N SER A 332 19.09 -9.37 26.21
CA SER A 332 18.08 -9.27 27.27
C SER A 332 16.68 -9.08 26.68
N ARG A 333 15.69 -9.79 27.24
CA ARG A 333 14.30 -9.75 26.77
C ARG A 333 13.40 -9.19 27.87
N GLY A 334 12.55 -8.24 27.51
CA GLY A 334 11.52 -7.69 28.40
C GLY A 334 10.42 -8.71 28.70
N SER A 335 10.08 -9.53 27.70
CA SER A 335 9.18 -10.68 27.81
C SER A 335 9.96 -11.98 28.04
N LYS A 336 9.56 -12.77 29.03
CA LYS A 336 10.22 -14.06 29.36
C LYS A 336 9.88 -15.18 28.38
N ASP A 337 8.72 -15.08 27.73
CA ASP A 337 8.15 -16.15 26.90
C ASP A 337 8.34 -15.88 25.39
N VAL A 338 9.10 -14.85 25.02
CA VAL A 338 9.28 -14.50 23.61
C VAL A 338 10.01 -15.61 22.84
N LYS A 339 9.35 -16.09 21.78
CA LYS A 339 9.97 -16.96 20.78
C LYS A 339 10.71 -16.08 19.78
N LEU A 340 12.05 -16.06 19.89
CA LEU A 340 12.93 -15.43 18.92
C LEU A 340 13.28 -16.44 17.81
N ILE A 341 13.09 -16.01 16.56
CA ILE A 341 13.44 -16.71 15.33
C ILE A 341 14.45 -15.81 14.62
N LEU A 342 15.63 -16.34 14.32
CA LEU A 342 16.73 -15.65 13.64
C LEU A 342 17.01 -16.35 12.31
#